data_AF-A0A2J6X5C4-F1
#
_entry.id   AF-A0A2J6X5C4-F1
#
_cell.length_a   1.000
_cell.length_b   1.000
_cell.length_c   1.000
_cell.angle_alpha   90.00
_cell.angle_beta   90.00
_cell.angle_gamma   90.00
#
_symmetry.space_group_name_H-M   'P 1'
#
loop_
_entity.id
_entity.type
_entity.pdbx_description
1 polymer ?
#
loop_
_entity_poly.entity_id
_entity_poly.type
_entity_poly.pdbx_seq_one_letter_code
_entity_poly.pdbx_strand_id
1 'polypeptide(L)'
;MRYLAELYYFQDQREFPFQKSVIVTATTVARWCSHFYAGIIVPWNCNIPLEKKGLLPTPFRSKEIFVTELVNWLFENSMSEELFCLLLDDKPVSPLGEIARFDHRDDTCCWLLDLTDDEFAECQVQWQVNGLPRDLFYPEHQTVCIPYPGRGLKAKLLRVLLYT
;
A
#
# COMPACT_ATOMS: atom_id res chain seq x y z
N MET A 1 -7.55 2.67 13.03
CA MET A 1 -8.72 2.69 12.12
C MET A 1 -8.20 2.18 10.80
N ARG A 2 -8.97 1.33 10.12
CA ARG A 2 -8.54 0.73 8.85
C ARG A 2 -8.99 1.58 7.67
N TYR A 3 -8.07 1.82 6.76
CA TYR A 3 -8.34 2.47 5.48
C TYR A 3 -7.87 1.56 4.36
N LEU A 4 -8.73 1.35 3.37
CA LEU A 4 -8.47 0.51 2.20
C LEU A 4 -8.11 1.38 1.01
N ALA A 5 -7.25 0.89 0.13
CA ALA A 5 -6.90 1.59 -1.09
C ALA A 5 -8.09 1.74 -2.04
N GLU A 6 -8.18 2.90 -2.70
CA GLU A 6 -9.09 3.12 -3.82
C GLU A 6 -8.48 2.50 -5.08
N LEU A 7 -8.88 1.25 -5.34
CA LEU A 7 -8.34 0.43 -6.43
C LEU A 7 -8.56 1.05 -7.80
N TYR A 8 -9.56 1.93 -7.97
CA TYR A 8 -9.77 2.66 -9.22
C TYR A 8 -8.50 3.40 -9.68
N TYR A 9 -7.77 4.04 -8.76
CA TYR A 9 -6.53 4.72 -9.11
C TYR A 9 -5.42 3.74 -9.50
N PHE A 10 -5.33 2.60 -8.81
CA PHE A 10 -4.22 1.67 -8.96
C PHE A 10 -4.39 0.72 -10.16
N GLN A 11 -5.64 0.35 -10.49
CA GLN A 11 -5.94 -0.68 -11.50
C GLN A 11 -6.53 -0.11 -12.79
N ASP A 12 -7.33 0.96 -12.73
CA ASP A 12 -8.07 1.47 -13.89
C ASP A 12 -7.43 2.71 -14.54
N GLN A 13 -6.53 3.40 -13.84
CA GLN A 13 -5.87 4.61 -14.35
C GLN A 13 -4.43 4.36 -14.81
N ARG A 14 -4.25 4.19 -16.12
CA ARG A 14 -2.94 3.92 -16.73
C ARG A 14 -1.86 5.00 -16.48
N GLU A 15 -2.26 6.25 -16.34
CA GLU A 15 -1.33 7.39 -16.13
C GLU A 15 -1.18 7.76 -14.65
N PHE A 16 -1.79 7.00 -13.74
CA PHE A 16 -1.69 7.28 -12.32
C PHE A 16 -0.25 7.05 -11.82
N PRO A 17 0.34 8.02 -11.09
CA PRO A 17 1.74 7.91 -10.64
C PRO A 17 1.87 6.98 -9.43
N PHE A 18 1.72 5.67 -9.65
CA PHE A 18 1.61 4.65 -8.61
C PHE A 18 2.84 4.59 -7.68
N GLN A 19 4.06 4.51 -8.23
CA GLN A 19 5.27 4.54 -7.41
C GLN A 19 5.33 5.79 -6.50
N LYS A 20 4.92 6.96 -7.03
CA LYS A 20 4.87 8.20 -6.26
C LYS A 20 3.86 8.11 -5.12
N SER A 21 2.67 7.54 -5.36
CA SER A 21 1.67 7.38 -4.29
C SER A 21 2.15 6.45 -3.20
N VAL A 22 2.85 5.36 -3.55
CA VAL A 22 3.46 4.46 -2.55
C VAL A 22 4.53 5.20 -1.75
N ILE A 23 5.46 5.91 -2.40
CA ILE A 23 6.53 6.67 -1.72
C ILE A 23 5.95 7.69 -0.75
N VAL A 24 5.02 8.54 -1.20
CA VAL A 24 4.44 9.61 -0.36
C VAL A 24 3.68 9.00 0.82
N THR A 25 2.91 7.93 0.59
CA THR A 25 2.16 7.26 1.66
C THR A 25 3.11 6.60 2.66
N ALA A 26 4.07 5.81 2.19
CA ALA A 26 5.01 5.09 3.04
C ALA A 26 5.89 6.04 3.87
N THR A 27 6.44 7.09 3.26
CA THR A 27 7.26 8.09 3.95
C THR A 27 6.47 8.90 4.98
N THR A 28 5.19 9.19 4.70
CA THR A 28 4.31 9.85 5.67
C THR A 28 4.00 8.92 6.84
N VAL A 29 3.60 7.68 6.58
CA VAL A 29 3.29 6.69 7.63
C VAL A 29 4.51 6.37 8.48
N ALA A 30 5.70 6.29 7.87
CA ALA A 30 6.94 6.02 8.56
C ALA A 30 7.25 7.02 9.68
N ARG A 31 6.67 8.23 9.67
CA ARG A 31 6.80 9.21 10.77
C ARG A 31 6.47 8.59 12.12
N TRP A 32 5.47 7.70 12.16
CA TRP A 32 4.96 7.04 13.36
C TRP A 32 5.54 5.63 13.56
N CYS A 33 6.39 5.16 12.65
CA CYS A 33 6.95 3.82 12.69
C CYS A 33 8.40 3.81 13.19
N SER A 34 8.82 2.68 13.75
CA SER A 34 10.18 2.42 14.21
C SER A 34 10.79 1.15 13.59
N HIS A 35 9.97 0.28 12.99
CA HIS A 35 10.39 -0.96 12.36
C HIS A 35 9.86 -1.06 10.93
N PHE A 36 10.54 -1.88 10.13
CA PHE A 36 10.09 -2.22 8.79
C PHE A 36 10.38 -3.69 8.45
N TYR A 37 9.58 -4.21 7.52
CA TYR A 37 9.86 -5.41 6.74
C TYR A 37 9.57 -5.09 5.28
N ALA A 38 10.46 -5.51 4.39
CA ALA A 38 10.32 -5.38 2.95
C ALA A 38 10.73 -6.70 2.30
N GLY A 39 9.89 -7.25 1.44
CA GLY A 39 10.13 -8.53 0.76
C GLY A 39 9.78 -8.44 -0.72
N ILE A 40 10.60 -9.03 -1.57
CA ILE A 40 10.33 -9.19 -2.99
C ILE A 40 9.65 -10.55 -3.19
N ILE A 41 8.44 -10.54 -3.73
CA ILE A 41 7.65 -11.77 -3.92
C ILE A 41 8.11 -12.50 -5.17
N VAL A 42 8.23 -11.76 -6.28
CA VAL A 42 8.76 -12.28 -7.54
C VAL A 42 9.87 -11.34 -8.03
N PRO A 43 11.15 -11.73 -7.94
CA PRO A 43 12.25 -10.87 -8.36
C PRO A 43 12.47 -10.93 -9.88
N TRP A 44 12.95 -9.84 -10.49
CA TRP A 44 13.44 -9.85 -11.87
C TRP A 44 14.83 -10.49 -12.00
N ASN A 45 15.59 -10.51 -10.90
CA ASN A 45 16.94 -11.08 -10.81
C ASN A 45 17.08 -11.93 -9.54
N CYS A 46 17.47 -13.20 -9.67
CA CYS A 46 17.58 -14.11 -8.53
C CYS A 46 18.83 -13.90 -7.64
N ASN A 47 19.75 -12.99 -8.01
CA ASN A 47 21.01 -12.76 -7.29
C ASN A 47 20.96 -11.63 -6.26
N ILE A 48 19.78 -11.10 -5.97
CA ILE A 48 19.59 -10.01 -5.01
C ILE A 48 19.09 -10.56 -3.66
N PRO A 49 19.27 -9.81 -2.56
CA PRO A 49 18.55 -10.09 -1.32
C PRO A 49 17.04 -10.07 -1.58
N LEU A 50 16.30 -11.08 -1.14
CA LEU A 50 14.84 -11.11 -1.30
C LEU A 50 14.11 -10.33 -0.19
N GLU A 51 14.78 -10.09 0.94
CA GLU A 51 14.17 -9.46 2.10
C GLU A 51 15.12 -8.46 2.76
N LYS A 52 14.53 -7.40 3.32
CA LYS A 52 15.17 -6.45 4.22
C LYS A 52 14.24 -6.23 5.41
N LYS A 53 14.78 -6.21 6.63
CA LYS A 53 14.02 -5.90 7.85
C LYS A 53 14.91 -5.29 8.90
N GLY A 54 14.32 -4.52 9.81
CA GLY A 54 15.05 -3.94 10.93
C GLY A 54 14.41 -2.67 11.45
N LEU A 55 15.25 -1.84 12.06
CA LEU A 55 14.86 -0.55 12.62
C LEU A 55 14.92 0.54 11.54
N LEU A 56 13.96 1.45 11.59
CA LEU A 56 13.98 2.70 10.83
C LEU A 56 14.90 3.73 11.52
N PRO A 57 15.57 4.61 10.77
CA PRO A 57 16.34 5.71 11.35
C PRO A 57 15.46 6.61 12.23
N THR A 58 16.01 7.09 13.35
CA THR A 58 15.27 7.99 14.26
C THR A 58 15.05 9.39 13.67
N PRO A 59 16.04 10.06 13.06
CA PRO A 59 15.84 11.41 12.53
C PRO A 59 14.86 11.40 11.35
N PHE A 60 13.87 12.31 11.37
CA PHE A 60 12.80 12.37 10.37
C PHE A 60 13.32 12.39 8.92
N ARG A 61 14.28 13.28 8.62
CA ARG A 61 14.86 13.40 7.28
C ARG A 61 15.59 12.13 6.82
N SER A 62 16.33 11.49 7.73
CA SER A 62 17.01 10.23 7.43
C SER A 62 16.03 9.09 7.21
N LYS A 63 14.91 9.09 7.95
CA LYS A 63 13.84 8.11 7.80
C LYS A 63 13.14 8.25 6.45
N GLU A 64 12.82 9.47 6.04
CA GLU A 64 12.21 9.76 4.73
C GLU A 64 13.10 9.28 3.58
N ILE A 65 14.40 9.59 3.63
CA ILE A 65 15.37 9.12 2.62
C ILE A 65 15.43 7.60 2.60
N PHE A 66 15.57 6.97 3.77
CA PHE A 66 15.66 5.51 3.89
C PHE A 66 14.42 4.81 3.32
N VAL A 67 13.21 5.28 3.67
CA VAL A 67 11.96 4.68 3.19
C VAL A 67 11.79 4.91 1.69
N THR A 68 12.17 6.08 1.18
CA THR A 68 12.18 6.34 -0.27
C THR A 68 13.09 5.37 -1.01
N GLU A 69 14.32 5.19 -0.52
CA GLU A 69 15.28 4.23 -1.08
C GLU A 69 14.79 2.78 -0.98
N LEU A 70 14.12 2.42 0.12
CA LEU A 70 13.54 1.10 0.32
C LEU A 70 12.42 0.81 -0.68
N VAL A 71 11.52 1.77 -0.90
CA VAL A 71 10.44 1.65 -1.90
C VAL A 71 11.02 1.58 -3.30
N ASN A 72 11.96 2.46 -3.67
CA ASN A 72 12.63 2.39 -4.97
C ASN A 72 13.29 1.04 -5.20
N TRP A 73 13.98 0.51 -4.18
CA TRP A 73 14.55 -0.82 -4.25
C TRP A 73 13.51 -1.92 -4.51
N LEU A 74 12.32 -1.86 -3.90
CA LEU A 74 11.24 -2.82 -4.18
C LEU A 74 10.79 -2.72 -5.65
N PHE A 75 10.49 -1.51 -6.13
CA PHE A 75 10.05 -1.28 -7.51
C PHE A 75 11.10 -1.69 -8.56
N GLU A 76 12.38 -1.40 -8.32
CA GLU A 76 13.47 -1.72 -9.24
C GLU A 76 13.75 -3.22 -9.34
N ASN A 77 13.35 -4.01 -8.35
CA ASN A 77 13.72 -5.41 -8.24
C ASN A 77 12.55 -6.39 -8.32
N SER A 78 11.31 -5.92 -8.16
CA SER A 78 10.10 -6.72 -8.32
C SER A 78 9.69 -6.88 -9.78
N MET A 79 9.06 -8.01 -10.08
CA MET A 79 8.60 -8.36 -11.43
C MET A 79 7.41 -7.54 -11.89
N SER A 80 6.62 -7.06 -10.95
CA SER A 80 5.59 -6.08 -11.21
C SER A 80 5.66 -5.05 -10.10
N GLU A 81 5.18 -3.85 -10.42
CA GLU A 81 5.06 -2.73 -9.48
C GLU A 81 4.22 -3.10 -8.25
N GLU A 82 3.44 -4.19 -8.30
CA GLU A 82 2.56 -4.62 -7.22
C GLU A 82 3.12 -5.79 -6.42
N LEU A 83 4.06 -6.57 -6.97
CA LEU A 83 4.49 -7.87 -6.44
C LEU A 83 5.63 -7.72 -5.42
N PHE A 84 5.30 -7.08 -4.31
CA PHE A 84 6.19 -6.96 -3.16
C PHE A 84 5.41 -6.88 -1.85
N CYS A 85 6.11 -7.11 -0.76
CA CYS A 85 5.62 -6.91 0.59
C CYS A 85 6.34 -5.71 1.21
N LEU A 86 5.59 -4.78 1.82
CA LEU A 86 6.12 -3.67 2.59
C LEU A 86 5.25 -3.45 3.82
N LEU A 87 5.87 -3.60 4.99
CA LEU A 87 5.24 -3.40 6.30
C LEU A 87 6.01 -2.34 7.08
N LEU A 88 5.30 -1.35 7.64
CA LEU A 88 5.87 -0.33 8.52
C LEU A 88 5.05 -0.22 9.80
N ASP A 89 5.70 -0.25 10.96
CA ASP A 89 4.99 -0.17 12.25
C ASP A 89 5.85 0.41 13.39
N ASP A 90 5.21 0.77 14.49
CA ASP A 90 5.84 1.25 15.73
C ASP A 90 6.43 0.10 16.58
N LYS A 91 6.09 -1.15 16.24
CA LYS A 91 6.55 -2.40 16.84
C LYS A 91 7.25 -3.30 15.81
N PRO A 92 8.00 -4.34 16.25
CA PRO A 92 8.56 -5.32 15.32
C PRO A 92 7.48 -5.95 14.42
N VAL A 93 7.70 -5.89 13.11
CA VAL A 93 6.78 -6.39 12.08
C VAL A 93 7.18 -7.76 11.54
N SER A 94 6.18 -8.55 11.13
CA SER A 94 6.34 -9.85 10.49
C SER A 94 5.28 -10.04 9.41
N PRO A 95 5.60 -10.66 8.25
CA PRO A 95 4.62 -10.99 7.20
C PRO A 95 3.44 -11.85 7.66
N LEU A 96 3.67 -12.68 8.68
CA LEU A 96 2.67 -13.55 9.28
C LEU A 96 2.04 -12.93 10.55
N GLY A 97 2.40 -11.69 10.88
CA GLY A 97 1.97 -11.00 12.07
C GLY A 97 0.65 -10.26 11.90
N GLU A 98 0.34 -9.47 12.93
CA GLU A 98 -0.78 -8.52 12.94
C GLU A 98 -0.65 -7.48 11.81
N ILE A 99 -1.73 -6.74 11.59
CA ILE A 99 -1.78 -5.67 10.59
C ILE A 99 -0.83 -4.54 11.03
N ALA A 100 0.07 -4.17 10.14
CA ALA A 100 0.96 -3.03 10.32
C ALA A 100 0.26 -1.71 10.00
N ARG A 101 0.82 -0.59 10.46
CA ARG A 101 0.28 0.75 10.17
C ARG A 101 0.30 1.09 8.69
N PHE A 102 1.33 0.63 7.99
CA PHE A 102 1.35 0.49 6.54
C PHE A 102 1.49 -0.99 6.24
N ASP A 103 0.47 -1.60 5.63
CA ASP A 103 0.42 -3.04 5.38
C ASP A 103 0.16 -3.28 3.90
N HIS A 104 1.17 -3.80 3.21
CA HIS A 104 1.06 -4.36 1.87
C HIS A 104 1.77 -5.71 1.86
N ARG A 105 1.03 -6.80 1.65
CA ARG A 105 1.56 -8.18 1.81
C ARG A 105 1.79 -8.93 0.52
N ASP A 106 1.02 -8.63 -0.53
CA ASP A 106 1.03 -9.43 -1.75
C ASP A 106 0.86 -8.58 -3.01
N ASP A 107 -0.37 -8.20 -3.36
CA ASP A 107 -0.71 -7.47 -4.60
C ASP A 107 -1.55 -6.19 -4.33
N THR A 108 -2.04 -5.53 -5.39
CA THR A 108 -2.85 -4.30 -5.25
C THR A 108 -4.12 -4.42 -4.43
N CYS A 109 -4.61 -5.63 -4.13
CA CYS A 109 -5.79 -5.81 -3.29
C CYS A 109 -5.44 -5.83 -1.79
N CYS A 110 -4.15 -5.81 -1.44
CA CYS A 110 -3.67 -5.96 -0.06
C CYS A 110 -3.16 -4.67 0.57
N TRP A 111 -3.41 -3.51 -0.02
CA TRP A 111 -2.99 -2.22 0.55
C TRP A 111 -3.94 -1.76 1.64
N LEU A 112 -3.40 -1.63 2.85
CA LEU A 112 -4.14 -1.21 4.01
C LEU A 112 -3.32 -0.25 4.87
N LEU A 113 -4.00 0.74 5.44
CA LEU A 113 -3.45 1.60 6.47
C LEU A 113 -4.20 1.37 7.79
N ASP A 114 -3.47 1.14 8.88
CA ASP A 114 -4.02 1.19 10.24
C ASP A 114 -3.51 2.43 10.97
N LEU A 115 -4.30 3.49 10.91
CA LEU A 115 -3.95 4.83 11.40
C LEU A 115 -5.07 5.37 12.27
N THR A 116 -4.78 6.37 13.10
CA THR A 116 -5.83 7.23 13.67
C THR A 116 -6.38 8.19 12.62
N ASP A 117 -7.55 8.80 12.88
CA ASP A 117 -8.15 9.76 11.94
C ASP A 117 -7.24 10.98 11.69
N ASP A 118 -6.51 11.44 12.71
CA ASP A 118 -5.58 12.57 12.59
C ASP A 118 -4.37 12.22 11.72
N GLU A 119 -3.81 11.02 11.89
CA GLU A 119 -2.69 10.53 11.09
C GLU A 119 -3.11 10.29 9.64
N PHE A 120 -4.33 9.79 9.42
CA PHE A 120 -4.90 9.65 8.10
C PHE A 120 -5.13 11.02 7.43
N ALA A 121 -5.64 12.01 8.15
CA ALA A 121 -5.80 13.36 7.66
C ALA A 121 -4.45 14.00 7.25
N GLU A 122 -3.37 13.72 7.98
CA GLU A 122 -2.02 14.14 7.60
C GLU A 122 -1.58 13.47 6.29
N CYS A 123 -1.83 12.16 6.09
CA CYS A 123 -1.59 11.49 4.81
C CYS A 123 -2.33 12.18 3.66
N GLN A 124 -3.60 12.52 3.85
CA GLN A 124 -4.41 13.24 2.85
C GLN A 124 -3.78 14.59 2.45
N VAL A 125 -3.29 15.34 3.43
CA VAL A 125 -2.59 16.61 3.17
C VAL A 125 -1.31 16.37 2.38
N GLN A 126 -0.49 15.39 2.76
CA GLN A 126 0.75 15.08 2.06
C GLN A 126 0.51 14.61 0.62
N TRP A 127 -0.56 13.84 0.37
CA TRP A 127 -0.97 13.46 -0.98
C TRP A 127 -1.27 14.68 -1.84
N GLN A 128 -2.11 15.60 -1.35
CA GLN A 128 -2.50 16.80 -2.09
C GLN A 128 -1.32 17.72 -2.38
N VAL A 129 -0.42 17.94 -1.41
CA VAL A 129 0.82 18.72 -1.60
C VAL A 129 1.71 18.10 -2.69
N ASN A 130 1.66 16.79 -2.86
CA ASN A 130 2.37 16.05 -3.90
C ASN A 130 1.57 15.88 -5.20
N GLY A 131 0.41 16.55 -5.34
CA GLY A 131 -0.43 16.46 -6.54
C GLY A 131 -1.11 15.10 -6.72
N LEU A 132 -1.31 14.36 -5.64
CA LEU A 132 -2.03 13.09 -5.62
C LEU A 132 -3.48 13.31 -5.14
N PRO A 133 -4.42 12.43 -5.51
CA PRO A 133 -5.79 12.44 -4.99
C PRO A 133 -5.84 12.39 -3.46
N ARG A 134 -6.87 13.02 -2.89
CA ARG A 134 -7.06 13.02 -1.42
C ARG A 134 -7.63 11.69 -0.91
N ASP A 135 -8.27 10.95 -1.78
CA ASP A 135 -9.05 9.73 -1.54
C ASP A 135 -8.32 8.48 -2.06
N LEU A 136 -6.98 8.48 -2.04
CA LEU A 136 -6.19 7.27 -2.36
C LEU A 136 -6.55 6.09 -1.47
N PHE A 137 -7.02 6.37 -0.27
CA PHE A 137 -7.59 5.40 0.64
C PHE A 137 -8.91 5.95 1.19
N TYR A 138 -9.77 5.06 1.65
CA TYR A 138 -11.04 5.41 2.31
C TYR A 138 -11.27 4.51 3.53
N PRO A 139 -12.04 4.95 4.54
CA PRO A 139 -12.31 4.14 5.72
C PRO A 139 -12.98 2.81 5.37
N GLU A 140 -12.53 1.71 5.96
CA GLU A 140 -13.02 0.33 5.68
C GLU A 140 -14.55 0.22 5.81
N HIS A 141 -15.16 0.95 6.74
CA HIS A 141 -16.61 0.95 6.95
C HIS A 141 -17.41 1.65 5.83
N GLN A 142 -16.75 2.35 4.91
CA GLN A 142 -17.35 2.99 3.74
C GLN A 142 -17.27 2.12 2.48
N THR A 143 -16.70 0.91 2.59
CA THR A 143 -16.61 -0.03 1.46
C THR A 143 -18.00 -0.36 0.94
N VAL A 144 -18.23 -0.09 -0.36
CA VAL A 144 -19.46 -0.48 -1.05
C VAL A 144 -19.12 -1.58 -2.06
N CYS A 145 -19.82 -2.72 -1.97
CA CYS A 145 -19.73 -3.75 -2.99
C CYS A 145 -20.39 -3.25 -4.28
N ILE A 146 -19.58 -2.97 -5.31
CA ILE A 146 -20.10 -2.62 -6.63
C ILE A 146 -20.47 -3.94 -7.34
N PRO A 147 -21.76 -4.17 -7.66
CA PRO A 147 -22.16 -5.38 -8.37
C PRO A 147 -21.47 -5.47 -9.73
N TYR A 148 -21.06 -6.69 -10.13
CA TYR A 148 -20.40 -6.95 -11.40
C TYR A 148 -21.12 -6.21 -12.56
N PRO A 149 -20.41 -5.37 -13.33
CA PRO A 149 -21.03 -4.49 -14.30
C PRO A 149 -21.62 -5.28 -15.48
N GLY A 150 -22.61 -4.68 -16.14
CA GLY A 150 -23.23 -5.23 -17.35
C GLY A 150 -24.66 -5.74 -17.15
N ARG A 151 -25.42 -5.74 -18.25
CA ARG A 151 -26.85 -6.13 -18.29
C ARG A 151 -27.10 -7.53 -18.88
N GLY A 152 -26.06 -8.17 -19.42
CA GLY A 152 -26.13 -9.47 -20.08
C GLY A 152 -26.33 -10.65 -19.11
N LEU A 153 -26.71 -11.80 -19.67
CA LEU A 153 -26.94 -13.05 -18.92
C LEU A 153 -25.70 -13.51 -18.13
N LYS A 154 -24.49 -13.36 -18.69
CA LYS A 154 -23.22 -13.67 -18.00
C LYS A 154 -23.04 -12.81 -16.74
N ALA A 155 -23.28 -11.51 -16.85
CA ALA A 155 -23.21 -10.59 -15.71
C ALA A 155 -24.30 -10.88 -14.66
N LYS A 156 -25.50 -11.29 -15.09
CA LYS A 156 -26.57 -11.73 -14.17
C LYS A 156 -26.19 -13.01 -13.41
N LEU A 157 -25.62 -14.01 -14.09
CA LEU A 157 -25.16 -15.25 -13.47
C LEU A 157 -24.03 -15.02 -12.46
N LEU A 158 -23.03 -14.21 -12.83
CA LEU A 158 -21.93 -13.85 -11.92
C LEU A 158 -22.44 -13.11 -10.67
N ARG A 159 -23.45 -12.22 -10.81
CA ARG A 159 -24.13 -11.59 -9.67
C ARG A 159 -24.97 -12.54 -8.81
N VAL A 160 -25.34 -13.73 -9.28
CA VAL A 160 -26.00 -14.72 -8.42
C VAL A 160 -24.95 -15.55 -7.68
N LEU A 161 -23.88 -15.93 -8.36
CA LEU A 161 -22.80 -16.77 -7.81
C LEU A 161 -21.90 -16.03 -6.82
N LEU A 162 -21.70 -14.72 -6.97
CA LEU A 162 -20.88 -13.91 -6.07
C LEU A 162 -21.61 -13.43 -4.80
N TYR A 163 -22.93 -13.68 -4.70
CA TYR A 163 -23.78 -13.22 -3.60
C TYR A 163 -24.42 -14.37 -2.79
N THR A 164 -23.97 -15.61 -3.02
CA THR A 164 -24.30 -16.81 -2.23
C THR A 164 -23.05 -17.36 -1.58
#